data_AF-A0A371QDI0-F1
#
_entry.id   AF-A0A371QDI0-F1
#
_cell.length_a   1.000
_cell.length_b   1.000
_cell.length_c   1.000
_cell.angle_alpha   90.00
_cell.angle_beta   90.00
_cell.angle_gamma   90.00
#
_symmetry.space_group_name_H-M   'P 1'
#
loop_
_entity.id
_entity.type
_entity.pdbx_description
1 polymer ?
#
loop_
_entity_poly.entity_id
_entity_poly.type
_entity_poly.pdbx_seq_one_letter_code
_entity_poly.pdbx_strand_id
1 'polypeptide(L)'
;MFLNTIVYDEQQYESVKRSISTYRENFKNYRSELERRVDDDEELKFFYSNIISESIKVSILDKISSDKLLQKKYSNDLIKFLNFYSGVLSKETNFLKHNSDVENSINILHSNNDKLQNKLKDIYIQFETNFSKNDDYNFELDNIVVTLPEGDNNEGNQVDRFNLSNRINIQFK
;
A
#
# COMPACT_ATOMS: atom_id res chain seq x y z
N MET A 1 7.00 1.56 -33.31
CA MET A 1 6.17 0.92 -32.27
C MET A 1 6.85 1.23 -30.94
N PHE A 2 6.39 2.26 -30.22
CA PHE A 2 7.04 2.70 -29.00
C PHE A 2 6.57 1.80 -27.85
N LEU A 3 7.44 0.92 -27.37
CA LEU A 3 7.26 0.35 -26.04
C LEU A 3 7.22 1.52 -25.07
N ASN A 4 6.09 1.67 -24.36
CA ASN A 4 5.98 2.56 -23.21
C ASN A 4 6.91 2.02 -22.11
N THR A 5 8.20 2.29 -22.24
CA THR A 5 9.17 2.07 -21.18
C THR A 5 8.85 3.07 -20.09
N ILE A 6 7.98 2.67 -19.15
CA ILE A 6 7.81 3.39 -17.91
C ILE A 6 9.13 3.20 -17.16
N VAL A 7 10.05 4.16 -17.33
CA VAL A 7 11.28 4.24 -16.55
C VAL A 7 10.86 4.42 -15.10
N TYR A 8 11.17 3.42 -14.28
CA TYR A 8 10.92 3.51 -12.84
C TYR A 8 12.09 4.24 -12.23
N ASP A 9 11.88 5.50 -11.88
CA ASP A 9 12.84 6.21 -11.05
C ASP A 9 12.70 5.73 -9.60
N GLU A 10 13.81 5.36 -8.98
CA GLU A 10 13.90 4.98 -7.57
C GLU A 10 13.32 6.09 -6.67
N GLN A 11 13.40 7.35 -7.11
CA GLN A 11 12.78 8.49 -6.45
C GLN A 11 11.25 8.41 -6.38
N GLN A 12 10.58 7.85 -7.39
CA GLN A 12 9.11 7.73 -7.40
C GLN A 12 8.62 6.66 -6.43
N TYR A 13 9.34 5.54 -6.33
CA TYR A 13 9.06 4.50 -5.32
C TYR A 13 9.14 5.06 -3.91
N GLU A 14 10.25 5.74 -3.61
CA GLU A 14 10.48 6.33 -2.30
C GLU A 14 9.45 7.43 -1.99
N SER A 15 8.96 8.14 -3.01
CA SER A 15 7.89 9.13 -2.87
C SER A 15 6.54 8.50 -2.51
N VAL A 16 6.15 7.39 -3.16
CA VAL A 16 4.92 6.66 -2.81
C VAL A 16 5.03 6.09 -1.39
N LYS A 17 6.15 5.43 -1.08
CA LYS A 17 6.42 4.86 0.24
C LYS A 17 6.38 5.93 1.34
N ARG A 18 7.01 7.09 1.11
CA ARG A 18 6.93 8.24 2.01
C ARG A 18 5.48 8.70 2.20
N SER A 19 4.72 8.83 1.12
CA SER A 19 3.30 9.25 1.19
C SER A 19 2.45 8.26 2.00
N ILE A 20 2.69 6.95 1.85
CA ILE A 20 2.03 5.90 2.66
C ILE A 20 2.40 6.05 4.14
N SER A 21 3.69 6.21 4.45
CA SER A 21 4.16 6.38 5.83
C SER A 21 3.58 7.63 6.48
N THR A 22 3.60 8.77 5.78
CA THR A 22 3.03 10.03 6.29
C THR A 22 1.53 9.91 6.51
N TYR A 23 0.78 9.25 5.61
CA TYR A 23 -0.64 8.99 5.83
C TYR A 23 -0.87 8.14 7.10
N ARG A 24 -0.12 7.05 7.28
CA ARG A 24 -0.24 6.17 8.46
C ARG A 24 0.03 6.91 9.76
N GLU A 25 1.07 7.74 9.77
CA GLU A 25 1.43 8.55 10.92
C GLU A 25 0.34 9.57 11.27
N ASN A 26 -0.14 10.32 10.28
CA ASN A 26 -1.23 11.29 10.51
C ASN A 26 -2.52 10.62 10.94
N PHE A 27 -2.86 9.45 10.37
CA PHE A 27 -4.02 8.67 10.79
C PHE A 27 -3.89 8.21 12.24
N LYS A 28 -2.71 7.69 12.63
CA LYS A 28 -2.44 7.29 14.01
C LYS A 28 -2.55 8.47 14.98
N ASN A 29 -1.95 9.61 14.64
CA ASN A 29 -1.98 10.82 15.48
C ASN A 29 -3.42 11.32 15.69
N TYR A 30 -4.20 11.35 14.61
CA TYR A 30 -5.59 11.77 14.66
C TYR A 30 -6.44 10.83 15.51
N ARG A 31 -6.26 9.52 15.31
CA ARG A 31 -6.92 8.48 16.08
C ARG A 31 -6.61 8.57 17.57
N SER A 32 -5.34 8.77 17.94
CA SER A 32 -4.94 8.91 19.34
C SER A 32 -5.51 10.17 19.99
N GLU A 33 -5.64 11.28 19.25
CA GLU A 33 -6.29 12.48 19.77
C GLU A 33 -7.79 12.26 19.97
N LEU A 34 -8.47 11.58 19.05
CA LEU A 34 -9.87 11.19 19.21
C LEU A 34 -10.07 10.28 20.42
N GLU A 35 -9.24 9.24 20.57
CA GLU A 35 -9.27 8.33 21.73
C GLU A 35 -9.13 9.09 23.05
N ARG A 36 -8.23 10.08 23.11
CA ARG A 36 -8.06 10.94 24.29
C ARG A 36 -9.27 11.81 24.59
N ARG A 37 -10.01 12.22 23.56
CA ARG A 37 -11.17 13.13 23.67
C ARG A 37 -12.46 12.40 24.00
N VAL A 38 -12.59 11.14 23.59
CA VAL A 38 -13.76 10.31 23.90
C VAL A 38 -13.61 9.56 25.23
N ASP A 39 -12.45 9.60 25.89
CA ASP A 39 -12.19 8.73 27.05
C ASP A 39 -13.09 9.05 28.25
N ASP A 40 -13.47 10.32 28.41
CA ASP A 40 -14.32 10.81 29.50
C ASP A 40 -15.84 10.74 29.17
N ASP A 41 -16.21 10.31 27.96
CA ASP A 41 -17.61 10.27 27.49
C ASP A 41 -17.96 8.86 26.96
N GLU A 42 -18.70 8.08 27.76
CA GLU A 42 -19.07 6.70 27.45
C GLU A 42 -19.97 6.56 26.21
N GLU A 43 -20.87 7.52 25.95
CA GLU A 43 -21.71 7.50 24.74
C GLU A 43 -20.86 7.75 23.49
N LEU A 44 -19.97 8.74 23.58
CA LEU A 44 -19.05 9.09 22.49
C LEU A 44 -18.02 7.99 22.24
N LYS A 45 -17.56 7.32 23.29
CA LYS A 45 -16.64 6.17 23.22
C LYS A 45 -17.30 4.96 22.56
N PHE A 46 -18.58 4.71 22.85
CA PHE A 46 -19.38 3.69 22.19
C PHE A 46 -19.58 4.02 20.70
N PHE A 47 -19.98 5.26 20.39
CA PHE A 47 -20.13 5.75 19.03
C PHE A 47 -18.84 5.61 18.21
N TYR A 48 -17.73 6.07 18.76
CA TYR A 48 -16.41 5.95 18.17
C TYR A 48 -16.01 4.50 17.91
N SER A 49 -16.23 3.59 18.87
CA SER A 49 -15.87 2.19 18.72
C SER A 49 -16.62 1.50 17.59
N ASN A 50 -17.92 1.79 17.41
CA ASN A 50 -18.71 1.26 16.31
C ASN A 50 -18.13 1.68 14.95
N ILE A 51 -17.87 2.97 14.79
CA ILE A 51 -17.33 3.57 13.56
C ILE A 51 -15.92 3.03 13.21
N ILE A 52 -15.07 2.86 14.21
CA ILE A 52 -13.73 2.32 14.01
C ILE A 52 -13.76 0.84 13.63
N SER A 53 -14.67 0.06 14.22
CA SER A 53 -14.80 -1.37 13.90
C SER A 53 -15.19 -1.62 12.43
N GLU A 54 -15.98 -0.73 11.84
CA GLU A 54 -16.45 -0.83 10.45
C GLU A 54 -15.40 -0.34 9.43
N SER A 55 -14.61 0.68 9.81
CA SER A 55 -13.70 1.40 8.90
C SER A 55 -12.28 0.84 8.82
N ILE A 56 -11.85 0.03 9.80
CA ILE A 56 -10.54 -0.66 9.80
C ILE A 56 -10.62 -1.91 8.92
N LYS A 57 -10.83 -1.72 7.61
CA LYS A 57 -10.46 -2.73 6.59
C LYS A 57 -9.04 -2.43 6.10
N VAL A 58 -8.06 -2.73 6.95
CA VAL A 58 -6.61 -2.51 6.78
C VAL A 58 -6.00 -3.18 5.53
N SER A 59 -6.78 -3.98 4.79
CA SER A 59 -6.31 -4.85 3.71
C SER A 59 -5.74 -4.13 2.47
N ILE A 60 -6.28 -2.98 2.03
CA ILE A 60 -5.90 -2.45 0.70
C ILE A 60 -4.59 -1.66 0.72
N LEU A 61 -4.34 -0.88 1.79
CA LEU A 61 -3.13 -0.07 1.88
C LEU A 61 -1.90 -0.97 2.04
N ASP A 62 -2.02 -2.08 2.78
CA ASP A 62 -0.95 -3.07 2.92
C ASP A 62 -0.64 -3.78 1.60
N LYS A 63 -1.68 -4.15 0.84
CA LYS A 63 -1.51 -4.72 -0.51
C LYS A 63 -0.77 -3.76 -1.43
N ILE A 64 -1.20 -2.50 -1.48
CA ILE A 64 -0.55 -1.46 -2.30
C ILE A 64 0.90 -1.24 -1.85
N SER A 65 1.15 -1.18 -0.54
CA SER A 65 2.50 -0.96 0.00
C SER A 65 3.47 -2.12 -0.33
N SER A 66 2.93 -3.34 -0.49
CA SER A 66 3.71 -4.54 -0.81
C SER A 66 3.97 -4.69 -2.31
N ASP A 67 3.04 -4.24 -3.16
CA ASP A 67 3.13 -4.41 -4.62
C ASP A 67 3.89 -3.24 -5.29
N LYS A 68 5.14 -3.52 -5.67
CA LYS A 68 6.00 -2.55 -6.36
C LYS A 68 5.53 -2.21 -7.79
N LEU A 69 4.92 -3.15 -8.50
CA LEU A 69 4.46 -2.95 -9.87
C LEU A 69 3.21 -2.07 -9.90
N LEU A 70 2.31 -2.26 -8.94
CA LEU A 70 1.15 -1.40 -8.75
C LEU A 70 1.59 0.02 -8.39
N GLN A 71 2.52 0.15 -7.42
CA GLN A 71 3.07 1.46 -7.04
C GLN A 71 3.72 2.18 -8.21
N LYS A 72 4.42 1.45 -9.09
CA LYS A 72 5.00 2.00 -10.30
C LYS A 72 3.95 2.51 -11.28
N LYS A 73 2.93 1.69 -11.56
CA LYS A 73 1.92 2.01 -12.58
C LYS A 73 1.02 3.17 -12.18
N TYR A 74 0.71 3.30 -10.89
CA TYR A 74 -0.22 4.30 -10.37
C TYR A 74 0.45 5.30 -9.40
N SER A 75 1.76 5.51 -9.52
CA SER A 75 2.54 6.34 -8.59
C SER A 75 1.95 7.73 -8.37
N ASN A 76 1.62 8.43 -9.46
CA ASN A 76 1.06 9.79 -9.41
C ASN A 76 -0.29 9.84 -8.68
N ASP A 77 -1.20 8.90 -8.98
CA ASP A 77 -2.52 8.84 -8.35
C ASP A 77 -2.42 8.48 -6.87
N LEU A 78 -1.56 7.51 -6.54
CA LEU A 78 -1.30 7.12 -5.15
C LEU A 78 -0.74 8.29 -4.34
N ILE A 79 0.29 8.96 -4.84
CA ILE A 79 0.89 10.14 -4.18
C ILE A 79 -0.17 11.22 -3.99
N LYS A 80 -0.95 11.52 -5.03
CA LYS A 80 -2.00 12.55 -5.00
C LYS A 80 -3.05 12.24 -3.93
N PHE A 81 -3.61 11.03 -3.93
CA PHE A 81 -4.65 10.65 -2.97
C PHE A 81 -4.08 10.60 -1.55
N LEU A 82 -2.94 9.92 -1.34
CA LEU A 82 -2.35 9.80 -0.01
C LEU A 82 -1.98 11.16 0.58
N ASN A 83 -1.38 12.06 -0.20
CA ASN A 83 -1.04 13.40 0.28
C ASN A 83 -2.28 14.24 0.58
N PHE A 84 -3.33 14.14 -0.26
CA PHE A 84 -4.58 14.85 -0.01
C PHE A 84 -5.22 14.43 1.31
N TYR A 85 -5.47 13.12 1.48
CA TYR A 85 -6.14 12.62 2.70
C TYR A 85 -5.25 12.73 3.93
N SER A 86 -3.93 12.61 3.78
CA SER A 86 -2.98 12.90 4.85
C SER A 86 -3.03 14.36 5.30
N GLY A 87 -3.13 15.30 4.36
CA GLY A 87 -3.30 16.73 4.65
C GLY A 87 -4.62 17.04 5.36
N VAL A 88 -5.70 16.34 4.99
CA VAL A 88 -6.99 16.44 5.70
C VAL A 88 -6.83 15.97 7.15
N LEU A 89 -6.27 14.77 7.37
CA LEU A 89 -6.04 14.25 8.73
C LEU A 89 -5.21 15.18 9.60
N SER A 90 -4.15 15.78 9.04
CA SER A 90 -3.31 16.74 9.75
C SER A 90 -4.09 17.99 10.18
N LYS A 91 -4.92 18.55 9.28
CA LYS A 91 -5.78 19.70 9.59
C LYS A 91 -6.81 19.36 10.67
N GLU A 92 -7.50 18.24 10.51
CA GLU A 92 -8.51 17.79 11.48
C GLU A 92 -7.89 17.54 12.86
N THR A 93 -6.68 16.98 12.92
CA THR A 93 -5.94 16.81 14.19
C THR A 93 -5.70 18.14 14.89
N ASN A 94 -5.35 19.18 14.13
CA ASN A 94 -5.17 20.52 14.69
C ASN A 94 -6.50 21.14 15.13
N PHE A 95 -7.59 20.95 14.35
CA PHE A 95 -8.92 21.40 14.76
C PHE A 95 -9.38 20.75 16.07
N LEU A 96 -9.18 19.44 16.23
CA LEU A 96 -9.51 18.70 17.45
C LEU A 96 -8.78 19.20 18.68
N LYS A 97 -7.53 19.64 18.54
CA LYS A 97 -6.77 20.22 19.66
C LYS A 97 -7.41 21.51 20.19
N HIS A 98 -8.18 22.22 19.37
CA HIS A 98 -8.78 23.52 19.72
C HIS A 98 -10.26 23.44 20.14
N ASN A 99 -10.69 22.32 20.77
CA ASN A 99 -12.06 22.12 21.28
C ASN A 99 -13.14 22.07 20.18
N SER A 100 -12.85 21.42 19.05
CA SER A 100 -13.88 21.13 18.06
C SER A 100 -14.87 20.06 18.53
N ASP A 101 -16.02 20.03 17.88
CA ASP A 101 -17.01 18.96 18.02
C ASP A 101 -16.37 17.61 17.66
N VAL A 102 -16.27 16.74 18.66
CA VAL A 102 -15.60 15.45 18.56
C VAL A 102 -16.43 14.48 17.71
N GLU A 103 -17.75 14.54 17.76
CA GLU A 103 -18.63 13.70 16.94
C GLU A 103 -18.46 14.04 15.46
N ASN A 104 -18.44 15.33 15.13
CA ASN A 104 -18.17 15.77 13.76
C ASN A 104 -16.78 15.31 13.28
N SER A 105 -15.77 15.39 14.14
CA SER A 105 -14.42 14.90 13.83
C SER A 105 -14.36 13.38 13.60
N ILE A 106 -15.13 12.59 14.35
CA ILE A 106 -15.28 11.14 14.14
C ILE A 106 -15.96 10.87 12.79
N ASN A 107 -17.03 11.59 12.45
CA ASN A 107 -17.72 11.44 11.17
C ASN A 107 -16.82 11.81 9.98
N ILE A 108 -16.03 12.89 10.11
CA ILE A 108 -15.04 13.28 9.11
C ILE A 108 -13.97 12.20 8.95
N LEU A 109 -13.50 11.58 10.04
CA LEU A 109 -12.56 10.45 9.98
C LEU A 109 -13.12 9.33 9.13
N HIS A 110 -14.32 8.88 9.48
CA HIS A 110 -14.99 7.76 8.85
C HIS A 110 -15.18 8.00 7.36
N SER A 111 -15.81 9.13 7.02
CA SER A 111 -16.12 9.50 5.64
C SER A 111 -14.87 9.60 4.77
N ASN A 112 -13.81 10.21 5.28
CA ASN A 112 -12.57 10.39 4.51
C ASN A 112 -11.78 9.10 4.37
N ASN A 113 -11.76 8.26 5.41
CA ASN A 113 -11.15 6.95 5.31
C ASN A 113 -11.90 6.11 4.26
N ASP A 114 -13.23 6.04 4.30
CA ASP A 114 -14.02 5.31 3.30
C ASP A 114 -13.74 5.77 1.86
N LYS A 115 -13.70 7.09 1.64
CA LYS A 115 -13.40 7.64 0.32
C LYS A 115 -12.00 7.26 -0.16
N LEU A 116 -10.99 7.35 0.70
CA LEU A 116 -9.64 6.92 0.35
C LEU A 116 -9.61 5.41 0.06
N GLN A 117 -10.20 4.58 0.94
CA GLN A 117 -10.25 3.13 0.79
C GLN A 117 -10.91 2.73 -0.54
N ASN A 118 -12.00 3.40 -0.93
CA ASN A 118 -12.65 3.15 -2.21
C ASN A 118 -11.75 3.53 -3.40
N LYS A 119 -11.07 4.69 -3.34
CA LYS A 119 -10.12 5.08 -4.40
C LYS A 119 -8.96 4.09 -4.53
N LEU A 120 -8.42 3.61 -3.41
CA LEU A 120 -7.36 2.61 -3.41
C LEU A 120 -7.84 1.25 -3.94
N LYS A 121 -9.06 0.84 -3.60
CA LYS A 121 -9.69 -0.37 -4.15
C LYS A 121 -9.90 -0.27 -5.66
N ASP A 122 -10.37 0.88 -6.15
CA ASP A 122 -10.55 1.11 -7.59
C ASP A 122 -9.23 0.94 -8.35
N ILE A 123 -8.14 1.54 -7.84
CA ILE A 123 -6.79 1.38 -8.40
C ILE A 123 -6.38 -0.08 -8.43
N TYR A 124 -6.58 -0.79 -7.31
CA TYR A 124 -6.23 -2.20 -7.20
C TYR A 124 -7.02 -3.08 -8.17
N ILE A 125 -8.34 -2.89 -8.28
CA ILE A 125 -9.19 -3.64 -9.22
C ILE A 125 -8.78 -3.35 -10.67
N GLN A 126 -8.49 -2.08 -11.01
CA GLN A 126 -8.00 -1.73 -12.34
C GLN A 126 -6.64 -2.37 -12.63
N PHE A 127 -5.75 -2.45 -11.64
CA PHE A 127 -4.48 -3.16 -11.77
C PHE A 127 -4.72 -4.64 -12.08
N GLU A 128 -5.47 -5.36 -11.24
CA GLU A 128 -5.78 -6.80 -11.40
C GLU A 128 -6.48 -7.11 -12.73
N THR A 129 -7.47 -6.29 -13.12
CA THR A 129 -8.20 -6.48 -14.38
C THR A 129 -7.29 -6.36 -15.61
N ASN A 130 -6.20 -5.57 -15.53
CA ASN A 130 -5.22 -5.48 -16.60
C ASN A 130 -4.32 -6.72 -16.69
N PHE A 131 -4.17 -7.51 -15.62
CA PHE A 131 -3.48 -8.81 -15.67
C PHE A 131 -4.39 -9.93 -16.18
N SER A 132 -5.68 -9.91 -15.80
CA SER A 132 -6.66 -10.89 -16.29
C SER A 132 -6.97 -10.76 -17.77
N LYS A 133 -6.55 -9.66 -18.41
CA LYS A 133 -6.73 -9.39 -19.84
C LYS A 133 -5.53 -9.74 -20.71
N ASN A 134 -4.51 -10.41 -20.17
CA ASN A 134 -3.45 -10.92 -21.03
C ASN A 134 -3.99 -12.06 -21.89
N ASP A 135 -4.19 -11.74 -23.17
CA ASP A 135 -4.25 -12.67 -24.29
C ASP A 135 -3.18 -13.76 -24.13
N ASP A 136 -3.43 -14.96 -24.68
CA ASP A 136 -2.52 -16.12 -24.67
C ASP A 136 -1.13 -15.78 -25.24
N TYR A 137 -0.29 -15.12 -24.45
CA TYR A 137 1.11 -14.89 -24.78
C TYR A 137 1.87 -16.17 -24.44
N ASN A 138 1.92 -17.08 -25.43
CA ASN A 138 2.90 -18.16 -25.44
C ASN A 138 4.30 -17.54 -25.55
N PHE A 139 5.03 -17.52 -24.43
CA PHE A 139 6.47 -17.26 -24.45
C PHE A 139 7.18 -18.59 -24.70
N GLU A 140 7.57 -18.84 -25.96
CA GLU A 140 8.52 -19.91 -26.29
C GLU A 140 9.94 -19.47 -25.89
N LEU A 141 10.52 -20.19 -24.93
CA LEU A 141 11.90 -20.01 -24.50
C LEU A 141 12.77 -21.09 -25.15
N ASP A 142 13.19 -20.82 -26.39
CA ASP A 142 13.96 -21.75 -27.22
C ASP A 142 15.45 -21.83 -26.82
N ASN A 143 15.78 -21.97 -25.53
CA ASN A 143 17.07 -22.44 -24.96
C ASN A 143 17.42 -21.68 -23.66
N ILE A 144 17.11 -22.28 -22.51
CA ILE A 144 17.74 -21.92 -21.24
C ILE A 144 18.90 -22.90 -21.00
N VAL A 145 20.14 -22.41 -21.06
CA VAL A 145 21.31 -23.19 -20.63
C VAL A 145 21.59 -22.86 -19.17
N VAL A 146 21.28 -23.78 -18.28
CA VAL A 146 21.63 -23.69 -16.85
C VAL A 146 22.94 -24.44 -16.64
N THR A 147 24.02 -23.71 -16.34
CA THR A 147 25.30 -24.32 -15.97
C THR A 147 25.38 -24.42 -14.45
N LEU A 148 25.44 -25.65 -13.92
CA LEU A 148 25.66 -25.90 -12.51
C LEU A 148 27.17 -25.99 -12.24
N PRO A 149 27.68 -25.45 -11.11
CA PRO A 149 29.06 -25.71 -10.70
C PRO A 149 29.24 -27.20 -10.38
N GLU A 150 30.36 -27.78 -10.83
CA GLU A 150 30.76 -29.13 -10.42
C GLU A 150 30.92 -29.17 -8.90
N GLY A 151 30.14 -30.02 -8.24
CA GLY A 151 30.11 -30.11 -6.79
C GLY A 151 31.30 -30.89 -6.25
N ASP A 152 31.97 -30.33 -5.25
CA ASP A 152 32.88 -31.08 -4.39
C ASP A 152 32.11 -32.20 -3.67
N ASN A 153 32.65 -33.42 -3.72
CA ASN A 153 32.07 -34.65 -3.17
C ASN A 153 32.22 -34.76 -1.64
N ASN A 154 32.02 -33.67 -0.90
CA ASN A 154 31.98 -33.72 0.56
C ASN A 154 30.53 -33.85 1.03
N GLU A 155 30.20 -35.02 1.58
CA GLU A 155 28.87 -35.45 2.09
C GLU A 155 28.30 -34.60 3.26
N GLY A 156 28.82 -33.40 3.51
CA GLY A 156 28.35 -32.50 4.57
C GLY A 156 27.29 -31.46 4.16
N ASN A 157 27.03 -31.26 2.85
CA ASN A 157 26.17 -30.18 2.35
C ASN A 157 25.08 -30.68 1.37
N GLN A 158 24.29 -31.67 1.81
CA GLN A 158 23.08 -32.12 1.09
C GLN A 158 21.79 -31.52 1.65
N VAL A 159 21.67 -30.19 1.75
CA VAL A 159 20.35 -29.54 1.88
C VAL A 159 20.41 -28.17 1.18
N ASP A 160 19.37 -27.85 0.42
CA ASP A 160 19.11 -26.57 -0.30
C ASP A 160 19.75 -26.35 -1.68
N ARG A 161 19.73 -27.37 -2.56
CA ARG A 161 20.01 -27.15 -4.00
C ARG A 161 18.83 -26.70 -4.85
N PHE A 162 17.62 -26.55 -4.29
CA PHE A 162 16.47 -26.06 -5.04
C PHE A 162 15.58 -25.16 -4.18
N ASN A 163 15.98 -23.89 -4.05
CA ASN A 163 15.05 -22.84 -3.67
C ASN A 163 15.07 -21.74 -4.74
N LEU A 164 14.31 -21.96 -5.82
CA LEU A 164 14.07 -20.99 -6.89
C LEU A 164 13.18 -19.81 -6.44
N SER A 165 12.84 -19.71 -5.15
CA SER A 165 11.90 -18.69 -4.64
C SER A 165 12.51 -17.30 -4.49
N ASN A 166 13.79 -17.08 -4.79
CA ASN A 166 14.40 -15.77 -4.67
C ASN A 166 15.01 -15.28 -5.99
N ARG A 167 14.15 -14.59 -6.75
CA ARG A 167 14.49 -13.43 -7.60
C ARG A 167 15.32 -13.74 -8.83
N ILE A 168 14.65 -14.26 -9.86
CA ILE A 168 15.04 -13.98 -11.25
C ILE A 168 15.03 -12.45 -11.43
N ASN A 169 16.22 -11.84 -11.49
CA ASN A 169 16.41 -10.45 -11.87
C ASN A 169 17.04 -10.44 -13.26
N ILE A 170 16.23 -10.26 -14.29
CA ILE A 170 16.71 -10.17 -15.67
C ILE A 170 17.10 -8.71 -15.92
N GLN A 171 18.40 -8.45 -16.02
CA GLN A 171 18.93 -7.18 -16.53
C GLN A 171 19.12 -7.29 -18.04
N PHE A 172 18.53 -6.36 -18.79
CA PHE A 172 18.85 -6.17 -20.21
C PHE A 172 20.04 -5.20 -20.33
N LYS A 173 20.94 -5.53 -21.25
CA LYS A 173 22.10 -4.70 -21.63
C LYS A 173 21.68 -3.53 -22.50
#